data_AF-A0A2G5I2H2-F1
#
_entry.id   AF-A0A2G5I2H2-F1
#
_cell.length_a   1.000
_cell.length_b   1.000
_cell.length_c   1.000
_cell.angle_alpha   90.00
_cell.angle_beta   90.00
_cell.angle_gamma   90.00
#
_symmetry.space_group_name_H-M   'P 1'
#
loop_
_entity.id
_entity.type
_entity.pdbx_description
1 polymer ?
#
loop_
_entity_poly.entity_id
_entity_poly.type
_entity_poly.pdbx_seq_one_letter_code
_entity_poly.pdbx_strand_id
1 'polypeptide(L)'
;MASHLRLPTLLLVTLSIILNIAIIATASHTLSVFNSNRSESVYYLPIWSSHFDMRGLGALIGTSVVILLLNAILAAALFISALPANALVLGSSTLSTIISLIGLAFPAALNASSPSRATLQTWTCNWSRIPNQGVPESFNTLCHETRFAFYTTIPTFLLQLLLLGTAIFALSNKNANSAQKRRSLMRLDEEKNGDFEMRCQSQKGSFDTKNSESTPKKDRVRVVEVGK
;
A
#
# COMPACT_ATOMS: atom_id res chain seq x y z
N MET A 1 -4.47 12.42 -4.47
CA MET A 1 -3.14 11.93 -4.07
C MET A 1 -2.12 12.92 -4.61
N ALA A 2 -1.20 13.44 -3.80
CA ALA A 2 -0.17 14.36 -4.29
C ALA A 2 0.67 13.66 -5.36
N SER A 3 1.06 14.39 -6.42
CA SER A 3 1.84 13.89 -7.56
C SER A 3 3.07 13.10 -7.11
N HIS A 4 3.71 13.56 -6.03
CA HIS A 4 4.91 12.95 -5.44
C HIS A 4 4.69 11.54 -4.86
N LEU A 5 3.47 11.16 -4.47
CA LEU A 5 3.19 9.82 -3.93
C LEU A 5 2.73 8.82 -4.99
N ARG A 6 2.35 9.29 -6.19
CA ARG A 6 1.86 8.40 -7.28
C ARG A 6 2.98 7.64 -7.96
N LEU A 7 4.14 8.28 -8.14
CA LEU A 7 5.30 7.68 -8.78
C LEU A 7 5.89 6.52 -7.95
N PRO A 8 6.14 6.66 -6.63
CA PRO A 8 6.65 5.55 -5.82
C PRO A 8 5.64 4.41 -5.68
N THR A 9 4.33 4.69 -5.59
CA THR A 9 3.31 3.62 -5.54
C THR A 9 3.25 2.84 -6.84
N LEU A 10 3.29 3.52 -8.00
CA LEU A 10 3.35 2.83 -9.29
C LEU A 10 4.58 1.93 -9.41
N LEU A 11 5.76 2.43 -9.00
CA LEU A 11 7.00 1.65 -9.04
C LEU A 11 6.95 0.41 -8.13
N LEU A 12 6.39 0.56 -6.92
CA LEU A 12 6.22 -0.57 -6.00
C LEU A 12 5.21 -1.60 -6.54
N VAL A 13 4.12 -1.14 -7.15
CA VAL A 13 3.11 -2.00 -7.77
C VAL A 13 3.68 -2.76 -8.96
N THR A 14 4.42 -2.10 -9.85
CA THR A 14 5.00 -2.77 -11.03
C THR A 14 6.04 -3.82 -10.64
N LEU A 15 6.93 -3.51 -9.69
CA LEU A 15 7.87 -4.49 -9.14
C LEU A 15 7.13 -5.68 -8.52
N SER A 16 6.07 -5.42 -7.74
CA SER A 16 5.27 -6.47 -7.13
C SER A 16 4.61 -7.36 -8.18
N ILE A 17 4.06 -6.79 -9.26
CA ILE A 17 3.46 -7.56 -10.36
C ILE A 17 4.50 -8.46 -11.03
N ILE A 18 5.69 -7.94 -11.36
CA ILE A 18 6.76 -8.70 -12.01
C ILE A 18 7.18 -9.89 -11.13
N LEU A 19 7.37 -9.66 -9.82
CA LEU A 19 7.73 -10.73 -8.88
C LEU A 19 6.65 -11.80 -8.79
N ASN A 20 5.37 -11.42 -8.70
CA ASN A 20 4.27 -12.39 -8.64
C ASN A 20 4.14 -13.20 -9.94
N ILE A 21 4.35 -12.58 -11.11
CA ILE A 21 4.40 -13.30 -12.39
C ILE A 21 5.54 -14.34 -12.39
N ALA A 22 6.72 -13.96 -11.91
CA ALA A 22 7.86 -14.87 -11.85
C ALA A 22 7.62 -16.06 -10.89
N ILE A 23 6.97 -15.82 -9.74
CA ILE A 23 6.55 -16.88 -8.81
C ILE A 23 5.57 -17.83 -9.49
N ILE A 24 4.53 -17.29 -10.15
CA ILE A 24 3.53 -18.10 -10.84
C ILE A 24 4.18 -18.92 -11.96
N ALA A 25 5.06 -18.30 -12.78
CA ALA A 25 5.72 -18.97 -13.89
C ALA A 25 6.59 -20.14 -13.42
N THR A 26 7.47 -19.92 -12.44
CA THR A 26 8.36 -20.95 -11.89
C THR A 26 7.58 -22.06 -11.17
N ALA A 27 6.59 -21.71 -10.36
CA ALA A 27 5.75 -22.68 -9.68
C ALA A 27 4.88 -23.51 -10.65
N SER A 28 4.33 -22.89 -11.69
CA SER A 28 3.50 -23.57 -12.69
C SER A 28 4.32 -24.50 -13.57
N HIS A 29 5.52 -24.08 -13.99
CA HIS A 29 6.43 -24.94 -14.74
C HIS A 29 6.79 -26.20 -13.93
N THR A 30 7.18 -26.01 -12.66
CA THR A 30 7.48 -27.14 -11.76
C THR A 30 6.27 -28.07 -11.61
N LEU A 31 5.07 -27.51 -11.42
CA LEU A 31 3.84 -28.29 -11.27
C LEU A 31 3.49 -29.08 -12.56
N SER A 32 3.72 -28.49 -13.73
CA SER A 32 3.52 -29.15 -15.02
C SER A 32 4.44 -30.36 -15.16
N VAL A 33 5.73 -30.19 -14.86
CA VAL A 33 6.72 -31.27 -14.93
C VAL A 33 6.37 -32.40 -13.95
N PHE A 34 5.93 -32.05 -12.74
CA PHE A 34 5.46 -33.05 -11.77
C PHE A 34 4.25 -33.83 -12.29
N ASN A 35 3.26 -33.14 -12.86
CA ASN A 35 2.02 -33.78 -13.32
C ASN A 35 2.28 -34.71 -14.52
N SER A 36 3.07 -34.27 -15.50
CA SER A 36 3.44 -35.09 -16.67
C SER A 36 4.23 -36.33 -16.27
N ASN A 37 5.25 -36.18 -15.42
CA ASN A 37 6.09 -37.30 -15.02
C ASN A 37 5.38 -38.29 -14.10
N ARG A 38 4.39 -37.83 -13.30
CA ARG A 38 3.60 -38.71 -12.42
C ARG A 38 2.70 -39.67 -13.21
N SER A 39 2.16 -39.25 -14.36
CA SER A 39 1.27 -40.08 -15.17
C SER A 39 1.99 -41.10 -16.07
N GLU A 40 3.21 -40.81 -16.50
CA GLU A 40 3.94 -41.66 -17.44
C GLU A 40 4.76 -42.78 -16.77
N SER A 41 5.08 -42.65 -15.47
CA SER A 41 6.00 -43.55 -14.78
C SER A 41 5.32 -44.70 -14.01
N VAL A 42 4.50 -45.52 -14.67
CA VAL A 42 3.91 -46.72 -14.03
C VAL A 42 4.96 -47.81 -13.78
N TYR A 43 6.10 -47.80 -14.50
CA TYR A 43 7.07 -48.91 -14.51
C TYR A 43 8.54 -48.56 -14.20
N TYR A 44 8.88 -47.28 -13.99
CA TYR A 44 10.22 -46.89 -13.53
C TYR A 44 10.17 -46.56 -12.03
N LEU A 45 11.27 -46.82 -11.31
CA LEU A 45 11.37 -46.62 -9.85
C LEU A 45 10.64 -45.32 -9.41
N PRO A 46 9.89 -45.33 -8.29
CA PRO A 46 9.17 -44.15 -7.81
C PRO A 46 10.15 -43.06 -7.37
N ILE A 47 10.71 -42.32 -8.34
CA ILE A 47 11.53 -41.13 -8.17
C ILE A 47 10.72 -40.01 -7.48
N TRP A 48 9.40 -40.09 -7.60
CA TRP A 48 8.45 -39.20 -6.92
C TRP A 48 7.83 -39.93 -5.74
N SER A 49 7.93 -39.36 -4.53
CA SER A 49 7.25 -39.90 -3.35
C SER A 49 5.73 -39.95 -3.53
N SER A 50 5.07 -40.98 -2.98
CA SER A 50 3.61 -41.13 -3.07
C SER A 50 2.84 -40.05 -2.28
N HIS A 51 3.48 -39.41 -1.29
CA HIS A 51 2.85 -38.52 -0.32
C HIS A 51 3.43 -37.09 -0.30
N PHE A 52 3.51 -36.43 -1.45
CA PHE A 52 3.86 -35.01 -1.49
C PHE A 52 2.77 -34.13 -0.89
N ASP A 53 3.16 -33.22 0.00
CA ASP A 53 2.27 -32.16 0.46
C ASP A 53 2.26 -31.00 -0.56
N MET A 54 1.27 -31.01 -1.45
CA MET A 54 1.08 -30.00 -2.48
C MET A 54 0.32 -28.76 -1.98
N ARG A 55 -0.17 -28.77 -0.73
CA ARG A 55 -0.99 -27.68 -0.19
C ARG A 55 -0.20 -26.39 -0.10
N GLY A 56 1.07 -26.46 0.29
CA GLY A 56 1.96 -25.30 0.37
C GLY A 56 2.18 -24.65 -1.00
N LEU A 57 2.40 -25.46 -2.05
CA LEU A 57 2.58 -24.98 -3.42
C LEU A 57 1.28 -24.38 -3.98
N GLY A 58 0.14 -25.04 -3.76
CA GLY A 58 -1.16 -24.52 -4.18
C GLY A 58 -1.51 -23.19 -3.50
N ALA A 59 -1.23 -23.06 -2.20
CA ALA A 59 -1.41 -21.81 -1.47
C ALA A 59 -0.47 -20.70 -1.99
N LEU A 60 0.77 -21.04 -2.33
CA LEU A 60 1.73 -20.09 -2.90
C LEU A 60 1.24 -19.54 -4.25
N ILE A 61 0.80 -20.40 -5.16
CA ILE A 61 0.27 -20.00 -6.47
C ILE A 61 -1.01 -19.17 -6.28
N GLY A 62 -1.94 -19.66 -5.45
CA GLY A 62 -3.21 -18.99 -5.21
C GLY A 62 -3.03 -17.57 -4.63
N THR A 63 -2.20 -17.43 -3.59
CA THR A 63 -1.92 -16.13 -2.98
C THR A 63 -1.22 -15.18 -3.96
N SER A 64 -0.27 -15.67 -4.76
CA SER A 64 0.43 -14.85 -5.77
C SER A 64 -0.51 -14.35 -6.88
N VAL A 65 -1.44 -15.18 -7.34
CA VAL A 65 -2.45 -14.79 -8.34
C VAL A 65 -3.37 -13.69 -7.79
N VAL A 66 -3.85 -13.83 -6.56
CA VAL A 66 -4.74 -12.83 -5.97
C VAL A 66 -4.00 -11.51 -5.76
N ILE A 67 -2.75 -11.54 -5.27
CA ILE A 67 -1.91 -10.35 -5.12
C ILE A 67 -1.68 -9.66 -6.47
N LEU A 68 -1.39 -10.44 -7.53
CA LEU A 68 -1.22 -9.92 -8.88
C LEU A 68 -2.48 -9.19 -9.36
N LEU A 69 -3.67 -9.78 -9.18
CA LEU A 69 -4.94 -9.17 -9.58
C LEU A 69 -5.22 -7.89 -8.80
N LEU A 70 -5.03 -7.89 -7.48
CA LEU A 70 -5.22 -6.71 -6.62
C LEU A 70 -4.28 -5.57 -7.02
N ASN A 71 -3.02 -5.89 -7.31
CA ASN A 71 -2.02 -4.94 -7.78
C ASN A 71 -2.35 -4.41 -9.20
N ALA A 72 -2.85 -5.27 -10.10
CA ALA A 72 -3.24 -4.88 -11.45
C ALA A 72 -4.45 -3.92 -11.44
N ILE A 73 -5.47 -4.24 -10.63
CA ILE A 73 -6.63 -3.36 -10.41
C ILE A 73 -6.16 -2.03 -9.82
N LEU A 74 -5.23 -2.07 -8.86
CA LEU A 74 -4.68 -0.87 -8.26
C LEU A 74 -3.94 -0.01 -9.29
N ALA A 75 -3.10 -0.63 -10.12
CA ALA A 75 -2.39 0.06 -11.21
C ALA A 75 -3.38 0.74 -12.15
N ALA A 76 -4.39 0.01 -12.64
CA ALA A 76 -5.43 0.54 -13.52
C ALA A 76 -6.17 1.73 -12.88
N ALA A 77 -6.53 1.62 -11.61
CA ALA A 77 -7.24 2.68 -10.91
C ALA A 77 -6.38 3.91 -10.64
N LEU A 78 -5.05 3.79 -10.54
CA LEU A 78 -4.15 4.95 -10.41
C LEU A 78 -4.12 5.80 -11.69
N PHE A 79 -4.42 5.23 -12.86
CA PHE A 79 -4.57 5.98 -14.11
C PHE A 79 -5.91 6.74 -14.20
N ILE A 80 -6.92 6.33 -13.44
CA ILE A 80 -8.26 6.93 -13.49
C ILE A 80 -8.36 8.01 -12.40
N SER A 81 -8.32 9.28 -12.82
CA SER A 81 -8.37 10.47 -11.94
C SER A 81 -9.65 10.58 -11.09
N ALA A 82 -10.72 9.90 -11.48
CA ALA A 82 -12.07 10.05 -10.92
C ALA A 82 -12.32 9.22 -9.64
N LEU A 83 -11.45 8.26 -9.31
CA LEU A 83 -11.64 7.35 -8.17
C LEU A 83 -11.01 7.89 -6.88
N PRO A 84 -11.53 7.52 -5.69
CA PRO A 84 -10.93 7.84 -4.41
C PRO A 84 -9.64 7.03 -4.20
N ALA A 85 -8.57 7.44 -4.89
CA ALA A 85 -7.31 6.70 -5.00
C ALA A 85 -6.72 6.31 -3.64
N ASN A 86 -6.87 7.14 -2.60
CA ASN A 86 -6.33 6.84 -1.27
C ASN A 86 -7.05 5.67 -0.58
N ALA A 87 -8.38 5.57 -0.71
CA ALA A 87 -9.16 4.50 -0.09
C ALA A 87 -8.92 3.18 -0.81
N LEU A 88 -8.77 3.23 -2.15
CA LEU A 88 -8.49 2.06 -2.95
C LEU A 88 -7.06 1.54 -2.75
N VAL A 89 -6.06 2.42 -2.69
CA VAL A 89 -4.69 2.02 -2.32
C VAL A 89 -4.70 1.40 -0.92
N LEU A 90 -5.39 1.99 0.06
CA LEU A 90 -5.45 1.41 1.40
C LEU A 90 -6.09 0.02 1.38
N GLY A 91 -7.28 -0.13 0.79
CA GLY A 91 -8.00 -1.40 0.78
C GLY A 91 -7.28 -2.49 -0.01
N SER A 92 -6.68 -2.15 -1.15
CA SER A 92 -5.90 -3.10 -1.94
C SER A 92 -4.61 -3.52 -1.22
N SER A 93 -3.87 -2.55 -0.65
CA SER A 93 -2.64 -2.84 0.09
C SER A 93 -2.90 -3.65 1.36
N THR A 94 -3.94 -3.35 2.14
CA THR A 94 -4.26 -4.13 3.34
C THR A 94 -4.62 -5.57 2.98
N LEU A 95 -5.51 -5.77 2.01
CA LEU A 95 -5.87 -7.11 1.56
C LEU A 95 -4.66 -7.87 1.01
N SER A 96 -3.83 -7.22 0.19
CA SER A 96 -2.62 -7.82 -0.36
C SER A 96 -1.58 -8.17 0.71
N THR A 97 -1.42 -7.35 1.75
CA THR A 97 -0.54 -7.68 2.89
C THR A 97 -1.02 -8.89 3.69
N ILE A 98 -2.33 -9.01 3.94
CA ILE A 98 -2.91 -10.15 4.65
C ILE A 98 -2.70 -11.43 3.84
N ILE A 99 -2.99 -11.38 2.53
CA ILE A 99 -2.83 -12.53 1.63
C ILE A 99 -1.35 -12.92 1.51
N SER A 100 -0.45 -11.94 1.42
CA SER A 100 0.99 -12.21 1.37
C SER A 100 1.52 -12.81 2.67
N LEU A 101 0.98 -12.42 3.83
CA LEU A 101 1.31 -13.03 5.11
C LEU A 101 0.85 -14.49 5.14
N ILE A 102 -0.36 -14.79 4.63
CA ILE A 102 -0.86 -16.16 4.51
C ILE A 102 0.06 -16.98 3.57
N GLY A 103 0.44 -16.43 2.42
CA GLY A 103 1.34 -17.08 1.46
C GLY A 103 2.73 -17.39 2.01
N LEU A 104 3.22 -16.57 2.95
CA LEU A 104 4.49 -16.78 3.65
C LEU A 104 4.36 -17.75 4.83
N ALA A 105 3.33 -17.57 5.66
CA ALA A 105 3.16 -18.31 6.92
C ALA A 105 2.64 -19.72 6.69
N PHE A 106 1.76 -19.94 5.70
CA PHE A 106 1.12 -21.24 5.49
C PHE A 106 2.12 -22.34 5.09
N PRO A 107 3.02 -22.14 4.09
CA PRO A 107 4.04 -23.13 3.79
C PRO A 107 5.05 -23.32 4.93
N ALA A 108 5.39 -22.24 5.65
CA ALA A 108 6.29 -22.31 6.80
C ALA A 108 5.68 -23.14 7.95
N ALA A 109 4.39 -22.95 8.23
CA ALA A 109 3.66 -23.71 9.23
C ALA A 109 3.55 -25.20 8.86
N LEU A 110 3.26 -25.51 7.59
CA LEU A 110 3.23 -26.90 7.11
C LEU A 110 4.58 -27.59 7.29
N ASN A 111 5.68 -26.89 6.98
CA ASN A 111 7.03 -27.40 7.18
C ASN A 111 7.34 -27.67 8.66
N ALA A 112 6.86 -26.81 9.58
CA ALA A 112 7.06 -26.99 11.01
C ALA A 112 6.20 -28.14 11.59
N SER A 113 4.96 -28.32 11.11
CA SER A 113 4.01 -29.30 11.66
C SER A 113 4.20 -30.73 11.13
N SER A 114 4.94 -30.94 10.04
CA SER A 114 5.14 -32.27 9.47
C SER A 114 6.53 -32.44 8.83
N PRO A 115 7.60 -32.51 9.65
CA PRO A 115 8.98 -32.63 9.16
C PRO A 115 9.24 -33.95 8.39
N SER A 116 8.36 -34.94 8.53
CA SER A 116 8.45 -36.24 7.85
C SER A 116 7.85 -36.25 6.44
N ARG A 117 7.09 -35.22 6.04
CA ARG A 117 6.56 -35.13 4.67
C ARG A 117 7.51 -34.33 3.80
N ALA A 118 8.04 -34.97 2.77
CA ALA A 118 8.85 -34.27 1.78
C ALA A 118 7.96 -33.29 1.00
N THR A 119 8.32 -32.01 0.98
CA THR A 119 7.77 -31.05 0.03
C THR A 119 8.47 -31.21 -1.32
N LEU A 120 7.83 -30.71 -2.37
CA LEU A 120 8.38 -30.80 -3.72
C LEU A 120 9.74 -30.08 -3.82
N GLN A 121 9.92 -28.97 -3.11
CA GLN A 121 11.19 -28.25 -2.99
C GLN A 121 12.29 -29.09 -2.33
N THR A 122 12.03 -29.61 -1.13
CA THR A 122 13.06 -30.37 -0.38
C THR A 122 13.45 -31.63 -1.13
N TRP A 123 12.48 -32.27 -1.80
CA TRP A 123 12.70 -33.47 -2.59
C TRP A 123 13.56 -33.20 -3.84
N THR A 124 13.15 -32.27 -4.70
CA THR A 124 13.92 -31.96 -5.92
C THR A 124 15.32 -31.49 -5.60
N CYS A 125 15.49 -30.70 -4.53
CA CYS A 125 16.81 -30.26 -4.08
C CYS A 125 17.66 -31.36 -3.43
N ASN A 126 17.06 -32.35 -2.77
CA ASN A 126 17.82 -33.49 -2.24
C ASN A 126 18.34 -34.38 -3.38
N TRP A 127 17.50 -34.65 -4.37
CA TRP A 127 17.86 -35.45 -5.54
C TRP A 127 18.82 -34.72 -6.51
N SER A 128 18.76 -33.39 -6.58
CA SER A 128 19.74 -32.58 -7.31
C SER A 128 21.19 -32.78 -6.81
N ARG A 129 21.37 -33.12 -5.52
CA ARG A 129 22.69 -33.33 -4.91
C ARG A 129 23.30 -34.71 -5.18
N ILE A 130 22.55 -35.64 -5.76
CA ILE A 130 22.99 -37.01 -6.03
C ILE A 130 23.10 -37.19 -7.56
N PRO A 131 24.16 -36.67 -8.20
CA PRO A 131 24.38 -36.88 -9.63
C PRO A 131 24.66 -38.37 -9.91
N ASN A 132 24.27 -38.84 -11.10
CA ASN A 132 24.61 -40.16 -11.67
C ASN A 132 23.88 -41.41 -11.12
N GLN A 133 22.76 -41.27 -10.41
CA GLN A 133 21.90 -42.41 -10.01
C GLN A 133 20.62 -42.57 -10.85
N GLY A 134 20.65 -42.20 -12.14
CA GLY A 134 19.48 -42.26 -13.03
C GLY A 134 18.44 -41.15 -12.79
N VAL A 135 18.85 -40.07 -12.13
CA VAL A 135 18.01 -38.88 -11.90
C VAL A 135 18.10 -37.95 -13.11
N PRO A 136 16.97 -37.45 -13.66
CA PRO A 136 16.98 -36.49 -14.75
C PRO A 136 17.70 -35.19 -14.35
N GLU A 137 18.55 -34.64 -15.23
CA GLU A 137 19.25 -33.37 -14.98
C GLU A 137 18.30 -32.18 -14.73
N SER A 138 17.05 -32.28 -15.17
CA SER A 138 15.99 -31.29 -14.92
C SER A 138 15.72 -31.07 -13.43
N PHE A 139 16.10 -31.99 -12.54
CA PHE A 139 15.93 -31.83 -11.08
C PHE A 139 16.74 -30.67 -10.51
N ASN A 140 17.90 -30.36 -11.10
CA ASN A 140 18.69 -29.21 -10.67
C ASN A 140 17.96 -27.89 -10.97
N THR A 141 17.44 -27.76 -12.20
CA THR A 141 16.61 -26.63 -12.63
C THR A 141 15.35 -26.51 -11.76
N LEU A 142 14.63 -27.62 -11.52
CA LEU A 142 13.44 -27.63 -10.67
C LEU A 142 13.74 -27.23 -9.21
N CYS A 143 14.89 -27.63 -8.66
CA CYS A 143 15.31 -27.18 -7.34
C CYS A 143 15.52 -25.66 -7.31
N HIS A 144 16.18 -25.10 -8.32
CA HIS A 144 16.38 -23.65 -8.41
C HIS A 144 15.06 -22.88 -8.58
N GLU A 145 14.17 -23.35 -9.44
CA GLU A 145 12.86 -22.73 -9.68
C GLU A 145 11.98 -22.72 -8.42
N THR A 146 11.85 -23.87 -7.76
CA THR A 146 11.06 -23.97 -6.52
C THR A 146 11.67 -23.14 -5.40
N ARG A 147 12.99 -23.19 -5.24
CA ARG A 147 13.71 -22.37 -4.26
C ARG A 147 13.46 -20.89 -4.52
N PHE A 148 13.59 -20.45 -5.76
CA PHE A 148 13.28 -19.07 -6.14
C PHE A 148 11.84 -18.70 -5.80
N ALA A 149 10.85 -19.51 -6.18
CA ALA A 149 9.45 -19.25 -5.90
C ALA A 149 9.17 -19.04 -4.39
N PHE A 150 9.74 -19.90 -3.54
CA PHE A 150 9.58 -19.78 -2.08
C PHE A 150 10.30 -18.55 -1.50
N TYR A 151 11.58 -18.33 -1.84
CA TYR A 151 12.32 -17.19 -1.29
C TYR A 151 11.81 -15.84 -1.80
N THR A 152 11.20 -15.79 -2.98
CA THR A 152 10.62 -14.57 -3.56
C THR A 152 9.35 -14.11 -2.83
N THR A 153 8.73 -14.96 -1.99
CA THR A 153 7.63 -14.54 -1.11
C THR A 153 8.04 -13.51 -0.07
N ILE A 154 9.29 -13.56 0.41
CA ILE A 154 9.83 -12.63 1.42
C ILE A 154 9.90 -11.20 0.86
N PRO A 155 10.60 -10.92 -0.27
CA PRO A 155 10.60 -9.59 -0.85
C PRO A 155 9.21 -9.17 -1.32
N THR A 156 8.36 -10.10 -1.76
CA THR A 156 6.97 -9.80 -2.11
C THR A 156 6.19 -9.27 -0.90
N PHE A 157 6.32 -9.90 0.27
CA PHE A 157 5.73 -9.44 1.51
C PHE A 157 6.25 -8.06 1.93
N LEU A 158 7.55 -7.82 1.82
CA LEU A 158 8.14 -6.51 2.11
C LEU A 158 7.61 -5.41 1.17
N LEU A 159 7.44 -5.70 -0.12
CA LEU A 159 6.82 -4.77 -1.08
C LEU A 159 5.38 -4.45 -0.68
N GLN A 160 4.60 -5.45 -0.23
CA GLN A 160 3.25 -5.21 0.24
C GLN A 160 3.21 -4.34 1.50
N LEU A 161 4.13 -4.54 2.44
CA LEU A 161 4.26 -3.67 3.62
C LEU A 161 4.64 -2.23 3.24
N LEU A 162 5.53 -2.04 2.26
CA LEU A 162 5.88 -0.72 1.76
C LEU A 162 4.66 -0.04 1.11
N LEU A 163 3.88 -0.76 0.30
CA LEU A 163 2.64 -0.26 -0.29
C LEU A 163 1.63 0.15 0.78
N LEU A 164 1.47 -0.64 1.84
CA LEU A 164 0.63 -0.28 2.98
C LEU A 164 1.17 0.97 3.71
N GLY A 165 2.48 1.06 3.91
CA GLY A 165 3.14 2.21 4.52
C GLY A 165 2.88 3.51 3.75
N THR A 166 2.98 3.48 2.41
CA THR A 166 2.64 4.64 1.58
C THR A 166 1.17 5.05 1.69
N ALA A 167 0.26 4.06 1.82
CA ALA A 167 -1.18 4.31 2.00
C ALA A 167 -1.47 5.02 3.33
N ILE A 168 -0.88 4.51 4.43
CA ILE A 168 -1.01 5.09 5.77
C ILE A 168 -0.44 6.51 5.78
N PHE A 169 0.76 6.71 5.22
CA PHE A 169 1.39 8.02 5.13
C PHE A 169 0.52 9.03 4.35
N ALA A 170 -0.09 8.61 3.24
CA ALA A 170 -1.00 9.45 2.46
C ALA A 170 -2.25 9.87 3.25
N LEU A 171 -2.78 9.00 4.11
CA LEU A 171 -3.94 9.29 4.96
C LEU A 171 -3.57 10.22 6.12
N SER A 172 -2.44 9.97 6.79
CA SER A 172 -1.95 10.82 7.87
C SER A 172 -1.75 12.27 7.40
N ASN A 173 -1.13 12.48 6.23
CA ASN A 173 -0.97 13.82 5.65
C ASN A 173 -2.30 14.47 5.28
N LYS A 174 -3.28 13.69 4.77
CA LYS A 174 -4.62 14.20 4.48
C LYS A 174 -5.35 14.65 5.75
N ASN A 175 -5.21 13.89 6.83
CA ASN A 175 -5.83 14.21 8.12
C ASN A 175 -5.18 15.45 8.77
N ALA A 176 -3.86 15.57 8.71
CA ALA A 176 -3.14 16.76 9.19
C ALA A 176 -3.56 18.03 8.43
N ASN A 177 -3.60 17.96 7.09
CA ASN A 177 -4.01 19.09 6.25
C ASN A 177 -5.49 19.47 6.45
N SER A 178 -6.38 18.49 6.65
CA SER A 178 -7.79 18.77 6.89
C SER A 178 -8.03 19.37 8.27
N ALA A 179 -7.28 18.94 9.30
CA ALA A 179 -7.29 19.56 10.62
C ALA A 179 -6.79 21.01 10.58
N GLN A 180 -5.71 21.28 9.85
CA GLN A 180 -5.20 22.64 9.65
C GLN A 180 -6.22 23.53 8.91
N LYS A 181 -6.85 23.01 7.85
CA LYS A 181 -7.90 23.75 7.11
C LYS A 181 -9.12 24.06 7.97
N ARG A 182 -9.53 23.14 8.86
CA ARG A 182 -10.62 23.41 9.81
C ARG A 182 -10.25 24.51 10.81
N ARG A 183 -9.01 24.52 11.31
CA ARG A 183 -8.51 25.58 12.21
C ARG A 183 -8.44 26.94 11.53
N SER A 184 -8.01 27.01 10.26
CA SER A 184 -7.98 28.28 9.52
C SER A 184 -9.38 28.80 9.20
N LEU A 185 -10.33 27.92 8.90
CA LEU A 185 -11.72 28.32 8.66
C LEU A 185 -12.35 28.91 9.94
N MET A 186 -12.16 28.27 11.10
CA MET A 186 -12.65 28.80 12.38
C MET A 186 -12.09 30.19 12.69
N ARG A 187 -10.79 30.44 12.44
CA ARG A 187 -10.18 31.77 12.64
C ARG A 187 -10.81 32.85 11.75
N LEU A 188 -11.12 32.52 10.49
CA LEU A 188 -11.76 33.46 9.57
C LEU A 188 -13.20 33.77 9.98
N ASP A 189 -13.95 32.77 10.46
CA ASP A 189 -15.30 32.99 10.99
C ASP A 189 -15.28 33.86 12.26
N GLU A 190 -14.29 33.67 13.13
CA GLU A 190 -14.13 34.46 14.36
C GLU A 190 -13.77 35.92 14.06
N GLU A 191 -12.86 36.17 13.12
CA GLU A 191 -12.50 37.53 12.65
C GLU A 191 -13.71 38.23 12.01
N LYS A 192 -14.45 37.52 11.14
CA LYS A 192 -15.64 38.08 10.48
C LYS A 192 -16.76 38.39 11.46
N ASN A 193 -16.92 37.60 12.52
CA ASN A 193 -17.94 37.82 13.55
C ASN A 193 -17.55 38.99 14.48
N GLY A 194 -16.27 39.13 14.84
CA GLY A 194 -15.76 40.24 15.64
C GLY A 194 -15.92 41.62 14.94
N ASP A 195 -15.67 41.68 13.64
CA ASP A 195 -15.89 42.90 12.84
C ASP A 195 -17.37 43.31 12.79
N PHE A 196 -18.29 42.34 12.76
CA PHE A 196 -19.72 42.62 12.78
C PHE A 196 -20.19 43.18 14.13
N GLU A 197 -19.70 42.63 15.25
CA GLU A 197 -20.00 43.16 16.58
C GLU A 197 -19.47 44.58 16.79
N MET A 198 -18.21 44.86 16.39
CA MET A 198 -17.63 46.21 16.51
C MET A 198 -18.41 47.26 15.72
N ARG A 199 -18.96 46.90 14.54
CA ARG A 199 -19.77 47.80 13.72
C ARG A 199 -21.14 48.09 14.35
N CYS A 200 -21.77 47.10 14.98
CA CYS A 200 -23.01 47.28 15.74
C CYS A 200 -22.81 48.15 16.99
N GLN A 201 -21.67 48.02 17.68
CA GLN A 201 -21.37 48.79 18.88
C GLN A 201 -21.04 50.25 18.57
N SER A 202 -20.27 50.51 17.51
CA SER A 202 -19.99 51.87 17.03
C SER A 202 -21.26 52.63 16.60
N GLN A 203 -22.25 51.93 16.05
CA GLN A 203 -23.53 52.51 15.67
C GLN A 203 -24.44 52.84 16.88
N LYS A 204 -24.30 52.11 18.00
CA LYS A 204 -25.01 52.41 19.26
C LYS A 204 -24.38 53.55 20.06
N GLY A 205 -23.07 53.73 20.00
CA GLY A 205 -22.36 54.78 20.75
C GLY A 205 -22.57 56.22 20.24
N SER A 206 -23.15 56.40 19.04
CA SER A 206 -23.33 57.71 18.42
C SER A 206 -24.64 58.43 18.77
N PHE A 207 -25.50 57.87 19.64
CA PHE A 207 -26.82 58.44 19.95
C PHE A 207 -26.95 59.09 21.35
N ASP A 208 -25.89 59.15 22.14
CA ASP A 208 -25.91 59.69 23.52
C ASP A 208 -25.09 60.98 23.71
N THR A 209 -25.16 61.92 22.77
CA THR A 209 -24.58 63.26 23.00
C THR A 209 -25.46 64.37 22.46
N LYS A 210 -26.60 64.60 23.11
CA LYS A 210 -27.35 65.85 22.95
C LYS A 210 -28.13 66.20 24.21
N ASN A 211 -27.48 66.90 25.14
CA ASN A 211 -28.13 67.83 26.06
C ASN A 211 -27.11 68.65 26.85
N SER A 212 -26.89 69.91 26.46
CA SER A 212 -26.75 71.08 27.36
C SER A 212 -26.53 72.36 26.54
N GLU A 213 -27.19 73.42 26.99
CA GLU A 213 -27.49 74.67 26.31
C GLU A 213 -26.63 75.85 26.80
N SER A 214 -26.43 76.85 25.94
CA SER A 214 -25.95 78.25 26.16
C SER A 214 -24.48 78.45 26.58
N THR A 215 -23.66 79.31 25.94
CA THR A 215 -23.76 80.78 25.81
C THR A 215 -22.61 81.30 24.87
N PRO A 216 -22.72 82.46 24.18
CA PRO A 216 -21.72 82.90 23.18
C PRO A 216 -20.72 83.96 23.71
N LYS A 217 -19.47 83.95 23.23
CA LYS A 217 -18.65 85.17 23.04
C LYS A 217 -17.29 84.97 22.33
N LYS A 218 -17.13 85.78 21.26
CA LYS A 218 -16.00 86.69 20.93
C LYS A 218 -14.68 86.17 20.32
N ASP A 219 -14.43 86.66 19.09
CA ASP A 219 -13.19 87.08 18.40
C ASP A 219 -11.81 86.57 18.89
N ARG A 220 -11.01 86.01 17.97
CA ARG A 220 -9.88 86.72 17.28
C ARG A 220 -8.96 85.77 16.50
N VAL A 221 -8.65 86.21 15.27
CA VAL A 221 -7.32 86.29 14.62
C VAL A 221 -6.52 85.01 14.29
N ARG A 222 -6.54 84.71 12.99
CA ARG A 222 -5.49 84.28 12.04
C ARG A 222 -4.04 84.29 12.55
N VAL A 223 -3.31 83.17 12.46
CA VAL A 223 -1.88 83.12 12.04
C VAL A 223 -1.64 81.84 11.23
N VAL A 224 -1.07 82.05 10.04
CA VAL A 224 -0.47 81.05 9.15
C VAL A 224 0.92 80.74 9.67
N GLU A 225 1.32 79.47 9.75
CA GLU A 225 2.73 79.15 9.52
C GLU A 225 2.89 77.81 8.79
N VAL A 226 3.49 77.92 7.61
CA VAL A 226 4.06 76.85 6.80
C VAL A 226 5.49 76.66 7.32
N GLY A 227 5.82 75.47 7.82
CA GLY A 227 7.17 75.10 8.22
C GLY A 227 7.57 73.80 7.55
N LYS A 228 8.69 73.85 6.82
CA LYS A 228 9.27 72.85 5.92
C LYS A 228 9.51 71.47 6.53
#